data_AF-A0A496VI62-F1
#
_entry.id   AF-A0A496VI62-F1
#
_cell.length_a   1.000
_cell.length_b   1.000
_cell.length_c   1.000
_cell.angle_alpha   90.00
_cell.angle_beta   90.00
_cell.angle_gamma   90.00
#
_symmetry.space_group_name_H-M   'P 1'
#
loop_
_entity.id
_entity.type
_entity.pdbx_description
1 polymer ?
#
loop_
_entity_poly.entity_id
_entity_poly.type
_entity_poly.pdbx_seq_one_letter_code
_entity_poly.pdbx_strand_id
1 'polypeptide(L)'
;MKPDIIKKQKTSWHRLLARLLELVLSPVNIEVHPDASVMTDPPEVDILLLRRQAAKWTAAQRALLPDGIRDSKASDILIEFKYTESFNEKALQQTLGYDGFFKRTKNLSDEKVQTVLLSAKTPWADT
;
A
#
# COMPACT_ATOMS: atom_id res chain seq x y z
N MET A 1 -14.52 -25.60 32.57
CA MET A 1 -13.31 -25.33 31.75
C MET A 1 -13.78 -25.16 30.31
N LYS A 2 -13.75 -23.94 29.76
CA LYS A 2 -14.19 -23.69 28.38
C LYS A 2 -13.02 -24.06 27.45
N PRO A 3 -13.26 -24.71 26.30
CA PRO A 3 -12.19 -25.04 25.37
C PRO A 3 -11.58 -23.75 24.83
N ASP A 4 -10.26 -23.62 24.95
CA ASP A 4 -9.49 -22.58 24.28
C ASP A 4 -9.63 -22.78 22.78
N ILE A 5 -10.35 -21.88 22.12
CA ILE A 5 -10.42 -21.83 20.67
C ILE A 5 -9.06 -21.33 20.21
N ILE A 6 -8.21 -22.24 19.72
CA ILE A 6 -6.98 -21.87 19.00
C ILE A 6 -7.41 -21.03 17.79
N LYS A 7 -7.37 -19.70 17.91
CA LYS A 7 -7.57 -18.80 16.77
C LYS A 7 -6.46 -19.09 15.77
N LYS A 8 -6.81 -19.71 14.65
CA LYS A 8 -5.93 -19.91 13.50
C LYS A 8 -5.37 -18.54 13.11
N GLN A 9 -4.06 -18.34 13.31
CA GLN A 9 -3.40 -17.07 13.04
C GLN A 9 -3.53 -16.80 11.54
N LYS A 10 -4.28 -15.75 11.16
CA LYS A 10 -4.41 -15.37 9.74
C LYS A 10 -3.03 -14.91 9.26
N THR A 11 -2.58 -15.42 8.13
CA THR A 11 -1.38 -14.95 7.44
C THR A 11 -1.52 -13.46 7.16
N SER A 12 -0.53 -12.65 7.56
CA SER A 12 -0.46 -11.24 7.18
C SER A 12 0.09 -11.15 5.75
N TRP A 13 -0.83 -11.18 4.79
CA TRP A 13 -0.51 -11.17 3.37
C TRP A 13 0.14 -9.86 2.92
N HIS A 14 -0.23 -8.71 3.50
CA HIS A 14 0.43 -7.43 3.21
C HIS A 14 1.90 -7.44 3.67
N ARG A 15 2.24 -8.03 4.82
CA ARG A 15 3.64 -8.12 5.27
C ARG A 15 4.47 -9.00 4.34
N LEU A 16 3.90 -10.13 3.90
CA LEU A 16 4.58 -10.96 2.90
C LEU A 16 4.82 -10.17 1.60
N LEU A 17 3.78 -9.49 1.08
CA LEU A 17 3.91 -8.67 -0.11
C LEU A 17 4.95 -7.55 0.08
N ALA A 18 4.93 -6.85 1.21
CA ALA A 18 5.89 -5.80 1.53
C ALA A 18 7.33 -6.33 1.53
N ARG A 19 7.57 -7.52 2.11
CA ARG A 19 8.91 -8.14 2.09
C ARG A 19 9.36 -8.52 0.69
N LEU A 20 8.46 -9.05 -0.14
CA LEU A 20 8.77 -9.35 -1.54
C LEU A 20 9.08 -8.08 -2.33
N LEU A 21 8.31 -7.01 -2.13
CA LEU A 21 8.58 -5.69 -2.73
C LEU A 21 9.92 -5.13 -2.24
N GLU A 22 10.21 -5.20 -0.95
CA GLU A 22 11.46 -4.71 -0.37
C GLU A 22 12.68 -5.38 -1.01
N LEU A 23 12.64 -6.71 -1.20
CA LEU A 23 13.72 -7.47 -1.85
C LEU A 23 14.00 -7.01 -3.28
N VAL A 24 12.95 -6.64 -4.02
CA VAL A 24 13.06 -6.24 -5.44
C VAL A 24 13.37 -4.75 -5.60
N LEU A 25 12.83 -3.91 -4.72
CA LEU A 25 12.85 -2.45 -4.89
C LEU A 25 13.96 -1.74 -4.10
N SER A 26 14.43 -2.32 -2.98
CA SER A 26 15.55 -1.75 -2.21
C SER A 26 16.85 -1.61 -3.03
N PRO A 27 17.23 -2.56 -3.92
CA PRO A 27 18.42 -2.39 -4.77
C PRO A 27 18.40 -1.18 -5.69
N VAL A 28 17.21 -0.62 -5.99
CA VAL A 28 17.04 0.60 -6.78
C VAL A 28 16.65 1.81 -5.92
N ASN A 29 16.92 1.76 -4.61
CA ASN A 29 16.70 2.84 -3.63
C ASN A 29 15.25 3.28 -3.49
N ILE A 30 14.31 2.32 -3.47
CA ILE A 30 12.92 2.56 -3.09
C ILE A 30 12.72 1.94 -1.71
N GLU A 31 12.30 2.73 -0.74
CA GLU A 31 12.00 2.21 0.59
C GLU A 31 10.59 1.60 0.61
N VAL A 32 10.43 0.49 1.33
CA VAL A 32 9.15 -0.21 1.51
C VAL A 32 8.86 -0.31 3.00
N HIS A 33 7.75 0.26 3.43
CA HIS A 33 7.32 0.28 4.83
C HIS A 33 5.99 -0.45 4.98
N PRO A 34 5.94 -1.65 5.59
CA PRO A 34 4.67 -2.26 5.97
C PRO A 34 4.02 -1.52 7.14
N ASP A 35 2.70 -1.65 7.29
CA ASP A 35 1.95 -1.13 8.45
C ASP A 35 2.20 0.36 8.70
N ALA A 36 2.19 1.15 7.63
CA ALA A 36 2.55 2.56 7.73
C ALA A 36 1.42 3.35 8.40
N SER A 37 1.72 3.90 9.58
CA SER A 37 0.80 4.75 10.33
C SER A 37 0.42 5.99 9.52
N VAL A 38 -0.90 6.20 9.34
CA VAL A 38 -1.45 7.39 8.67
C VAL A 38 -1.93 8.48 9.65
N MET A 39 -2.02 8.16 10.95
CA MET A 39 -2.42 9.07 12.04
C MET A 39 -1.71 8.75 13.36
N THR A 40 -1.80 9.68 14.33
CA THR A 40 -1.23 9.57 15.68
C THR A 40 -1.90 8.50 16.57
N ASP A 41 -3.07 7.99 16.18
CA ASP A 41 -3.85 6.90 16.83
C ASP A 41 -4.64 6.16 15.72
N PRO A 42 -4.71 4.81 15.69
CA PRO A 42 -4.41 4.07 14.46
C PRO A 42 -5.58 3.95 13.47
N PRO A 43 -5.34 4.42 12.23
CA PRO A 43 -5.33 3.53 11.09
C PRO A 43 -3.92 3.37 10.51
N GLU A 44 -3.61 2.19 10.00
CA GLU A 44 -2.38 1.87 9.28
C GLU A 44 -2.76 1.51 7.84
N VAL A 45 -2.00 2.02 6.86
CA VAL A 45 -2.08 1.49 5.49
C VAL A 45 -1.16 0.29 5.37
N ASP A 46 -1.59 -0.70 4.59
CA ASP A 46 -0.87 -1.97 4.46
C ASP A 46 0.60 -1.80 4.04
N ILE A 47 0.87 -0.97 3.01
CA ILE A 47 2.24 -0.74 2.49
C ILE A 47 2.42 0.71 2.03
N LEU A 48 3.56 1.30 2.35
CA LEU A 48 4.03 2.59 1.86
C LEU A 48 5.35 2.41 1.07
N LEU A 49 5.39 2.92 -0.17
CA LEU A 49 6.63 3.03 -0.97
C LEU A 49 7.11 4.49 -0.99
N LEU A 50 8.42 4.71 -0.78
CA LEU A 50 9.00 6.05 -0.76
C LEU A 50 10.16 6.23 -1.73
N ARG A 51 10.10 7.34 -2.48
CA ARG A 51 11.18 7.85 -3.34
C ARG A 51 11.98 8.92 -2.60
N ARG A 52 13.04 8.54 -1.88
CA ARG A 52 13.81 9.48 -1.03
C ARG A 52 14.86 10.33 -1.75
N GLN A 53 15.62 9.72 -2.67
CA GLN A 53 16.89 10.32 -3.12
C GLN A 53 16.78 11.21 -4.36
N ALA A 54 15.69 11.08 -5.13
CA ALA A 54 15.55 11.75 -6.42
C ALA A 54 14.23 12.51 -6.54
N ALA A 55 14.26 13.61 -7.30
CA ALA A 55 13.09 14.41 -7.62
C ALA A 55 12.09 13.70 -8.54
N LYS A 56 12.52 12.65 -9.24
CA LYS A 56 11.70 11.82 -10.15
C LYS A 56 12.12 10.36 -10.03
N TRP A 57 11.21 9.43 -10.29
CA TRP A 57 11.55 8.02 -10.40
C TRP A 57 12.54 7.81 -11.54
N THR A 58 13.60 7.03 -11.31
CA THR A 58 14.56 6.67 -12.36
C THR A 58 13.96 5.64 -13.32
N ALA A 59 14.58 5.44 -14.49
CA ALA A 59 14.12 4.41 -15.42
C ALA A 59 14.21 3.00 -14.80
N ALA A 60 15.27 2.72 -14.04
CA ALA A 60 15.44 1.45 -13.33
C ALA A 60 14.36 1.25 -12.26
N GLN A 61 14.02 2.30 -11.52
CA GLN A 61 12.92 2.26 -10.54
C GLN A 61 11.58 1.96 -11.22
N ARG A 62 11.23 2.71 -12.28
CA ARG A 62 9.97 2.51 -13.01
C ARG A 62 9.85 1.12 -13.63
N ALA A 63 10.96 0.56 -14.11
CA ALA A 63 10.97 -0.79 -14.68
C ALA A 63 10.55 -1.89 -13.70
N LEU A 64 10.70 -1.65 -12.39
CA LEU A 64 10.32 -2.58 -11.32
C LEU A 64 8.97 -2.27 -10.68
N LEU A 65 8.36 -1.11 -10.99
CA LEU A 65 7.05 -0.75 -10.49
C LEU A 65 5.92 -1.41 -11.32
N PRO A 66 4.84 -1.88 -10.67
CA PRO A 66 3.69 -2.44 -11.35
C PRO A 66 2.93 -1.38 -12.16
N ASP A 67 2.24 -1.80 -13.22
CA ASP A 67 1.60 -0.94 -14.23
C ASP A 67 0.81 0.24 -13.64
N GLY A 68 -0.03 -0.01 -12.62
CA GLY A 68 -0.88 1.02 -12.01
C GLY A 68 -0.13 2.17 -11.31
N ILE A 69 1.16 2.00 -11.02
CA ILE A 69 2.02 3.02 -10.39
C ILE A 69 3.32 3.26 -11.14
N ARG A 70 3.56 2.57 -12.26
CA ARG A 70 4.81 2.63 -13.05
C ARG A 70 5.15 4.04 -13.50
N ASP A 71 4.14 4.76 -13.97
CA ASP A 71 4.28 6.12 -14.51
C ASP A 71 3.91 7.21 -13.51
N SER A 72 3.79 6.84 -12.23
CA SER A 72 3.49 7.78 -11.16
C SER A 72 4.55 8.88 -11.08
N LYS A 73 4.11 10.10 -10.75
CA LYS A 73 5.01 11.22 -10.41
C LYS A 73 5.15 11.40 -8.90
N ALA A 74 4.23 10.82 -8.12
CA ALA A 74 4.18 10.90 -6.67
C ALA A 74 5.50 10.41 -6.06
N SER A 75 5.95 11.04 -4.98
CA SER A 75 7.10 10.56 -4.21
C SER A 75 6.72 9.45 -3.24
N ASP A 76 5.46 9.42 -2.85
CA ASP A 76 4.91 8.55 -1.81
C ASP A 76 3.75 7.77 -2.44
N ILE A 77 3.82 6.43 -2.38
CA ILE A 77 2.77 5.56 -2.92
C ILE A 77 2.21 4.74 -1.76
N LEU A 78 0.93 4.93 -1.48
CA LEU A 78 0.19 4.15 -0.49
C LEU A 78 -0.50 2.98 -1.19
N ILE A 79 -0.34 1.78 -0.67
CA ILE A 79 -0.98 0.57 -1.19
C ILE A 79 -1.83 -0.03 -0.08
N GLU A 80 -3.14 -0.02 -0.29
CA GLU A 80 -4.09 -0.82 0.49
C GLU A 80 -4.26 -2.18 -0.22
N PHE A 81 -4.11 -3.30 0.48
CA PHE A 81 -4.05 -4.63 -0.11
C PHE A 81 -5.20 -5.54 0.34
N LYS A 82 -6.10 -5.86 -0.60
CA LYS A 82 -7.19 -6.82 -0.39
C LYS A 82 -6.80 -8.18 -1.00
N TYR A 83 -6.30 -9.08 -0.16
CA TYR A 83 -5.96 -10.44 -0.59
C TYR A 83 -7.18 -11.37 -0.67
N THR A 84 -7.86 -11.59 0.46
CA THR A 84 -9.05 -12.46 0.51
C THR A 84 -10.36 -11.71 0.29
N GLU A 85 -10.35 -10.40 0.50
CA GLU A 85 -11.53 -9.55 0.42
C GLU A 85 -11.72 -9.05 -1.02
N SER A 86 -12.97 -8.88 -1.44
CA SER A 86 -13.29 -8.30 -2.74
C SER A 86 -13.25 -6.77 -2.66
N PHE A 87 -12.92 -6.12 -3.77
CA PHE A 87 -13.13 -4.69 -3.93
C PHE A 87 -14.60 -4.33 -3.71
N ASN A 88 -14.86 -3.30 -2.90
CA ASN A 88 -16.19 -2.77 -2.65
C ASN A 88 -16.09 -1.29 -2.25
N GLU A 89 -17.24 -0.62 -2.18
CA GLU A 89 -17.32 0.80 -1.85
C GLU A 89 -16.70 1.14 -0.49
N LYS A 90 -16.86 0.28 0.52
CA LYS A 90 -16.27 0.52 1.85
C LYS A 90 -14.75 0.46 1.81
N ALA A 91 -14.17 -0.48 1.06
CA ALA A 91 -12.73 -0.57 0.86
C ALA A 91 -12.20 0.70 0.15
N LEU A 92 -12.93 1.23 -0.83
CA LEU A 92 -12.59 2.49 -1.48
C LEU A 92 -12.66 3.68 -0.51
N GLN A 93 -13.76 3.82 0.24
CA GLN A 93 -13.93 4.90 1.22
C GLN A 93 -12.84 4.88 2.29
N GLN A 94 -12.49 3.69 2.80
CA GLN A 94 -11.39 3.50 3.74
C GLN A 94 -10.05 3.96 3.14
N THR A 95 -9.76 3.54 1.91
CA THR A 95 -8.54 3.89 1.19
C THR A 95 -8.43 5.41 0.98
N LEU A 96 -9.52 6.07 0.60
CA LEU A 96 -9.59 7.53 0.48
C LEU A 96 -9.40 8.23 1.83
N GLY A 97 -9.90 7.63 2.91
CA GLY A 97 -9.63 8.10 4.27
C GLY A 97 -8.14 8.07 4.58
N TYR A 98 -7.46 6.96 4.28
CA TYR A 98 -6.01 6.83 4.49
C TYR A 98 -5.20 7.85 3.69
N ASP A 99 -5.55 8.06 2.43
CA ASP A 99 -4.95 9.09 1.59
C ASP A 99 -5.05 10.48 2.23
N GLY A 100 -6.26 10.88 2.63
CA GLY A 100 -6.51 12.18 3.24
C GLY A 100 -5.79 12.36 4.57
N PHE A 101 -5.75 11.33 5.42
CA PHE A 101 -5.07 11.38 6.70
C PHE A 101 -3.55 11.42 6.56
N PHE A 102 -2.97 10.58 5.70
CA PHE A 102 -1.53 10.56 5.46
C PHE A 102 -1.03 11.92 4.96
N LYS A 103 -1.71 12.50 3.96
CA LYS A 103 -1.38 13.82 3.42
C LYS A 103 -1.41 14.91 4.50
N ARG A 104 -2.45 14.93 5.34
CA ARG A 104 -2.59 15.90 6.44
C ARG A 104 -1.49 15.72 7.49
N THR A 105 -1.26 14.49 7.94
CA THR A 105 -0.26 14.17 8.98
C THR A 105 1.16 14.49 8.50
N LYS A 106 1.46 14.28 7.22
CA LYS A 106 2.78 14.53 6.63
C LYS A 106 2.92 15.92 5.98
N ASN A 107 1.84 16.72 5.97
CA ASN A 107 1.77 18.02 5.29
C ASN A 107 2.21 17.94 3.80
N LEU A 108 1.69 16.96 3.08
CA LEU A 108 1.99 16.71 1.66
C LEU A 108 0.87 17.23 0.75
N SER A 109 1.24 17.70 -0.45
CA SER A 109 0.27 18.07 -1.49
C SER A 109 -0.26 16.85 -2.24
N ASP A 110 -1.39 17.01 -2.93
CA ASP A 110 -2.05 15.92 -3.67
C ASP A 110 -1.16 15.27 -4.72
N GLU A 111 -0.27 16.05 -5.37
CA GLU A 111 0.65 15.54 -6.39
C GLU A 111 1.77 14.67 -5.83
N LYS A 112 2.02 14.73 -4.52
CA LYS A 112 3.11 14.00 -3.85
C LYS A 112 2.72 12.59 -3.47
N VAL A 113 1.42 12.30 -3.36
CA VAL A 113 0.90 11.02 -2.89
C VAL A 113 0.01 10.40 -3.95
N GLN A 114 0.27 9.14 -4.30
CA GLN A 114 -0.67 8.33 -5.05
C GLN A 114 -1.10 7.15 -4.19
N THR A 115 -2.40 7.05 -3.92
CA THR A 115 -2.97 5.93 -3.18
C THR A 115 -3.61 4.95 -4.15
N VAL A 116 -3.27 3.67 -4.03
CA VAL A 116 -3.81 2.58 -4.84
C VAL A 116 -4.40 1.49 -3.96
N LEU A 117 -5.50 0.93 -4.42
CA LEU A 117 -6.12 -0.25 -3.82
C LEU A 117 -5.80 -1.46 -4.70
N LEU A 118 -5.01 -2.38 -4.16
CA LEU A 118 -4.58 -3.59 -4.83
C LEU A 118 -5.47 -4.75 -4.41
N SER A 119 -6.18 -5.35 -5.36
CA SER A 119 -6.97 -6.57 -5.15
C SER A 119 -6.24 -7.77 -5.75
N ALA A 120 -6.04 -8.82 -4.96
CA ALA A 120 -5.55 -10.11 -5.47
C ALA A 120 -6.68 -10.92 -6.15
N LYS A 121 -7.94 -10.52 -5.94
CA LYS A 121 -9.08 -11.07 -6.66
C LYS A 121 -9.26 -10.34 -7.97
N THR A 122 -9.41 -11.11 -9.05
CA THR A 122 -9.95 -10.60 -10.31
C THR A 122 -11.31 -9.97 -10.01
N PRO A 123 -11.55 -8.71 -10.41
CA PRO A 123 -12.91 -8.17 -10.38
C PRO A 123 -13.77 -9.10 -11.22
N TRP A 124 -14.79 -9.71 -10.62
CA TRP A 124 -15.78 -10.48 -11.37
C TRP A 124 -16.44 -9.54 -12.37
N ALA A 125 -16.32 -9.87 -13.65
CA ALA A 125 -17.09 -9.24 -14.71
C ALA A 125 -18.45 -9.97 -14.76
N ASP A 126 -19.40 -9.50 -13.96
CA ASP A 126 -20.80 -9.76 -14.28
C ASP A 126 -21.30 -8.56 -15.09
N THR A 127 -21.63 -8.88 -16.34
CA THR A 127 -22.22 -7.99 -17.35
C THR A 127 -23.72 -8.03 -17.22
#